data_AF-A0A1F7XME2-F1
#
_entry.id   AF-A0A1F7XME2-F1
#
_cell.length_a   1.000
_cell.length_b   1.000
_cell.length_c   1.000
_cell.angle_alpha   90.00
_cell.angle_beta   90.00
_cell.angle_gamma   90.00
#
_symmetry.space_group_name_H-M   'P 1'
#
loop_
_entity.id
_entity.type
_entity.pdbx_description
1 polymer ?
#
loop_
_entity_poly.entity_id
_entity_poly.type
_entity_poly.pdbx_seq_one_letter_code
_entity_poly.pdbx_strand_id
1 'polypeptide(L)'
;MKQIKTIKSRGRLAPFWVVVGIFLVTTVAFTIETATSGAELAELTRQEQELLEVNRKLSASLLKVSSLTTLGERAENLGFLKPVTIIYLLEPKEVAKVLQP
;
A
#
# COMPACT_ATOMS: atom_id res chain seq x y z
N MET A 1 21.77 18.58 76.17
CA MET A 1 20.66 17.65 75.88
C MET A 1 19.95 18.10 74.61
N LYS A 2 20.02 17.30 73.53
CA LYS A 2 19.49 17.67 72.20
C LYS A 2 18.22 16.86 71.96
N GLN A 3 17.07 17.48 72.21
CA GLN A 3 15.77 16.85 71.97
C GLN A 3 15.51 16.78 70.46
N ILE A 4 15.48 15.56 69.92
CA ILE A 4 15.09 15.28 68.54
C ILE A 4 13.57 15.42 68.47
N LYS A 5 13.07 16.51 67.88
CA LYS A 5 11.65 16.69 67.58
C LYS A 5 11.23 15.68 66.51
N THR A 6 10.49 14.66 66.91
CA THR A 6 9.82 13.71 66.01
C THR A 6 8.73 14.43 65.23
N ILE A 7 8.92 14.52 63.91
CA ILE A 7 8.04 15.22 62.97
C ILE A 7 6.76 14.39 62.78
N LYS A 8 5.65 14.88 63.32
CA LYS A 8 4.30 14.34 63.12
C LYS A 8 3.78 14.78 61.74
N SER A 9 4.12 14.06 60.66
CA SER A 9 3.76 14.41 59.26
C SER A 9 2.52 13.70 58.69
N ARG A 10 1.78 12.92 59.49
CA ARG A 10 0.69 12.04 59.02
C ARG A 10 -0.42 12.72 58.20
N GLY A 11 -0.65 14.02 58.35
CA GLY A 11 -1.71 14.75 57.64
C GLY A 11 -1.33 15.34 56.27
N ARG A 12 -0.03 15.49 55.94
CA ARG A 12 0.41 16.12 54.69
C ARG A 12 0.51 15.15 53.51
N LEU A 13 0.48 13.84 53.77
CA LEU A 13 0.60 12.80 52.75
C LEU A 13 -0.75 12.35 52.18
N ALA A 14 -1.87 12.68 52.84
CA ALA A 14 -3.21 12.35 52.38
C ALA A 14 -3.52 12.88 50.95
N PRO A 15 -3.24 14.15 50.60
CA PRO A 15 -3.49 14.62 49.22
C PRO A 15 -2.59 13.94 48.19
N PHE A 16 -1.37 13.55 48.57
CA PHE A 16 -0.46 12.82 47.69
C PHE A 16 -1.02 11.44 47.31
N TRP A 17 -1.57 10.71 48.29
CA TRP A 17 -2.20 9.41 48.02
C TRP A 17 -3.46 9.50 47.16
N VAL A 18 -4.23 10.59 47.27
CA VAL A 18 -5.38 10.84 46.39
C VAL A 18 -4.93 11.05 44.94
N VAL A 19 -3.89 11.86 44.72
CA VAL A 19 -3.33 12.09 43.38
C VAL A 19 -2.78 10.80 42.78
N VAL A 20 -2.05 9.99 43.58
CA VAL A 20 -1.54 8.68 43.15
C VAL A 20 -2.68 7.72 42.78
N GLY A 21 -3.77 7.71 43.56
CA GLY A 21 -4.94 6.89 43.27
C GLY A 21 -5.61 7.29 41.95
N ILE A 22 -5.83 8.59 41.72
CA ILE A 22 -6.38 9.10 40.45
C ILE A 22 -5.46 8.72 39.28
N PHE A 23 -4.14 8.92 39.44
CA PHE A 23 -3.16 8.62 38.41
C PHE A 23 -3.16 7.13 38.03
N LEU A 24 -3.25 6.22 39.00
CA LEU A 24 -3.35 4.79 38.73
C LEU A 24 -4.61 4.45 37.93
N VAL A 25 -5.77 5.00 38.31
CA VAL A 25 -7.04 4.77 37.61
C VAL A 25 -6.97 5.26 36.17
N THR A 26 -6.44 6.47 35.93
CA THR A 26 -6.30 7.02 34.57
C THR A 26 -5.33 6.21 33.72
N THR A 27 -4.23 5.71 34.31
CA THR A 27 -3.24 4.93 33.57
C THR A 27 -3.84 3.60 33.11
N VAL A 28 -4.60 2.92 33.97
CA VAL A 28 -5.27 1.67 33.62
C VAL A 28 -6.33 1.90 32.55
N ALA A 29 -7.17 2.94 32.69
CA ALA A 29 -8.18 3.28 31.70
C ALA A 29 -7.56 3.56 30.32
N PHE A 30 -6.53 4.39 30.26
CA PHE A 30 -5.83 4.69 29.00
C PHE A 30 -5.10 3.48 28.43
N THR A 31 -4.58 2.58 29.26
CA THR A 31 -3.92 1.36 28.78
C THR A 31 -4.91 0.44 28.08
N ILE A 32 -6.13 0.30 28.62
CA ILE A 32 -7.19 -0.53 28.01
C ILE A 32 -7.59 0.04 26.65
N GLU A 33 -7.87 1.35 26.58
CA GLU A 33 -8.24 2.00 25.32
C GLU A 33 -7.11 1.94 24.30
N THR A 34 -5.88 2.26 24.70
CA THR A 34 -4.71 2.24 23.80
C THR A 34 -4.40 0.82 23.28
N ALA A 35 -4.52 -0.21 24.12
CA ALA A 35 -4.32 -1.59 23.70
C ALA A 35 -5.41 -2.03 22.70
N THR A 36 -6.66 -1.63 22.94
CA THR A 36 -7.80 -1.94 22.06
C THR A 36 -7.67 -1.22 20.72
N SER A 37 -7.42 0.09 20.74
CA SER A 37 -7.21 0.90 19.53
C SER A 37 -5.97 0.47 18.75
N GLY A 38 -4.91 0.03 19.42
CA GLY A 38 -3.72 -0.51 18.76
C GLY A 38 -4.00 -1.84 18.05
N ALA A 39 -4.78 -2.73 18.67
CA ALA A 39 -5.19 -4.00 18.06
C ALA A 39 -6.12 -3.76 16.86
N GLU A 40 -7.11 -2.88 17.00
CA GLU A 40 -8.04 -2.51 15.93
C GLU A 40 -7.31 -1.85 14.76
N LEU A 41 -6.36 -0.93 15.04
CA LEU A 41 -5.55 -0.30 14.01
C LEU A 41 -4.65 -1.30 13.27
N ALA A 42 -4.06 -2.26 14.00
CA ALA A 42 -3.25 -3.32 13.38
C ALA A 42 -4.11 -4.22 12.48
N GLU A 43 -5.33 -4.54 12.90
CA GLU A 43 -6.28 -5.30 12.09
C GLU A 43 -6.71 -4.53 10.84
N LEU A 44 -7.06 -3.25 10.97
CA LEU A 44 -7.41 -2.38 9.84
C LEU A 44 -6.25 -2.27 8.83
N THR A 45 -5.03 -2.07 9.33
CA THR A 45 -3.83 -1.97 8.49
C THR A 45 -3.59 -3.27 7.72
N ARG A 46 -3.84 -4.42 8.36
CA ARG A 46 -3.72 -5.73 7.70
C ARG A 46 -4.77 -5.91 6.60
N GLN A 47 -6.02 -5.55 6.88
CA GLN A 47 -7.11 -5.63 5.90
C GLN A 47 -6.86 -4.69 4.70
N GLU A 48 -6.35 -3.48 4.95
CA GLU A 48 -5.99 -2.53 3.90
C GLU A 48 -4.89 -3.10 2.99
N GLN A 49 -3.83 -3.68 3.58
CA GLN A 49 -2.78 -4.34 2.81
C GLN A 49 -3.30 -5.49 1.97
N GLU A 50 -4.15 -6.35 2.54
CA GLU A 50 -4.76 -7.47 1.81
C GLU A 50 -5.60 -6.98 0.62
N LEU A 51 -6.42 -5.95 0.84
CA LEU A 51 -7.24 -5.32 -0.21
C LEU A 51 -6.38 -4.73 -1.32
N LEU A 52 -5.28 -4.03 -0.99
CA LEU A 52 -4.35 -3.48 -1.96
C LEU A 52 -3.66 -4.56 -2.79
N GLU A 53 -3.26 -5.68 -2.16
CA GLU A 53 -2.68 -6.81 -2.87
C GLU A 53 -3.65 -7.47 -3.83
N VAL A 54 -4.89 -7.68 -3.38
CA VAL A 54 -5.97 -8.23 -4.22
C VAL A 54 -6.24 -7.30 -5.40
N ASN A 55 -6.35 -5.99 -5.17
CA ASN A 55 -6.57 -5.00 -6.23
C ASN A 55 -5.42 -5.00 -7.24
N ARG A 56 -4.16 -5.00 -6.77
CA ARG A 56 -2.97 -5.08 -7.64
C ARG A 56 -2.98 -6.34 -8.50
N LYS A 57 -3.29 -7.49 -7.91
CA LYS A 57 -3.36 -8.78 -8.61
C LYS A 57 -4.46 -8.79 -9.65
N LEU A 58 -5.64 -8.25 -9.31
CA LEU A 58 -6.77 -8.18 -10.20
C LEU A 58 -6.48 -7.23 -11.38
N SER A 59 -5.92 -6.06 -11.10
CA SER A 59 -5.47 -5.10 -12.10
C SER A 59 -4.41 -5.70 -13.04
N ALA A 60 -3.43 -6.43 -12.51
CA ALA A 60 -2.43 -7.13 -13.33
C ALA A 60 -3.09 -8.21 -14.21
N SER A 61 -4.08 -8.95 -13.69
CA SER A 61 -4.82 -9.94 -14.46
C SER A 61 -5.64 -9.29 -15.58
N LEU A 62 -6.28 -8.16 -15.30
CA LEU A 62 -7.02 -7.40 -16.30
C LEU A 62 -6.10 -6.86 -17.40
N LEU A 63 -4.96 -6.30 -17.04
CA LEU A 63 -3.95 -5.87 -18.01
C LEU A 63 -3.44 -7.05 -18.86
N LYS A 64 -3.24 -8.23 -18.27
CA LYS A 64 -2.84 -9.44 -18.99
C LYS A 64 -3.90 -9.88 -20.01
N VAL A 65 -5.17 -9.91 -19.62
CA VAL A 65 -6.28 -10.33 -20.49
C VAL A 65 -6.63 -9.26 -21.52
N SER A 66 -6.54 -7.99 -21.15
CA SER A 66 -6.82 -6.85 -22.02
C SER A 66 -5.65 -6.49 -22.94
N SER A 67 -4.44 -7.03 -22.69
CA SER A 67 -3.31 -6.82 -23.58
C SER A 67 -3.61 -7.48 -24.93
N LEU A 68 -3.83 -6.64 -25.94
CA LEU A 68 -4.02 -7.02 -27.35
C LEU A 68 -2.93 -7.96 -27.87
N THR A 69 -1.75 -7.98 -27.24
CA THR A 69 -0.67 -8.93 -27.53
C THR A 69 -1.10 -10.38 -27.28
N THR A 70 -1.80 -10.65 -26.18
CA THR A 70 -2.30 -12.02 -25.89
C THR A 70 -3.49 -12.40 -26.77
N LEU A 71 -4.28 -11.41 -27.22
CA LEU A 71 -5.38 -11.62 -28.16
C LEU A 71 -4.84 -11.94 -29.56
N GLY A 72 -3.81 -11.22 -30.01
CA GLY A 72 -3.10 -11.50 -31.26
C GLY A 72 -2.44 -12.88 -31.26
N GLU A 73 -1.74 -13.23 -30.19
CA GLU A 73 -1.08 -14.53 -30.03
C GLU A 73 -2.10 -15.69 -29.96
N ARG A 74 -3.25 -15.50 -29.29
CA ARG A 74 -4.36 -16.48 -29.32
C ARG A 74 -5.05 -16.56 -30.68
N ALA A 75 -5.25 -15.44 -31.36
CA ALA A 75 -5.84 -15.43 -32.71
C ALA A 75 -4.94 -16.15 -33.71
N GLU A 76 -3.62 -15.96 -33.61
CA GLU A 76 -2.62 -16.68 -34.41
C GLU A 76 -2.64 -18.19 -34.14
N ASN A 77 -2.65 -18.60 -32.86
CA ASN A 77 -2.75 -20.01 -32.46
C ASN A 77 -4.09 -20.69 -32.86
N LEU A 78 -5.17 -19.92 -32.96
CA LEU A 78 -6.48 -20.40 -33.40
C LEU A 78 -6.65 -20.39 -34.93
N GLY A 79 -5.60 -20.06 -35.69
CA GLY A 79 -5.61 -20.09 -37.14
C GLY A 79 -6.23 -18.85 -37.80
N PHE A 80 -6.49 -17.77 -37.05
CA PHE A 80 -6.94 -16.48 -37.58
C PHE A 80 -5.77 -15.64 -38.14
N LEU A 81 -4.85 -16.29 -38.88
CA LEU A 81 -3.81 -15.60 -39.63
C LEU A 81 -4.47 -14.82 -40.78
N LYS A 82 -4.45 -13.48 -40.71
CA LYS A 82 -4.76 -12.64 -41.86
C LYS A 82 -3.52 -12.67 -42.79
N PRO A 83 -3.62 -13.14 -44.04
CA PRO A 83 -2.48 -13.14 -44.95
C PRO A 83 -2.08 -11.69 -45.23
N VAL A 84 -0.98 -11.24 -44.64
CA VAL A 84 -0.39 -9.94 -44.93
C VAL A 84 0.53 -10.13 -46.13
N THR A 85 -0.03 -10.00 -47.33
CA THR A 85 0.77 -9.94 -48.55
C THR A 85 1.43 -8.57 -48.62
N ILE A 86 2.67 -8.45 -48.14
CA ILE A 86 3.47 -7.24 -48.33
C ILE A 86 4.04 -7.29 -49.76
N ILE A 87 3.33 -6.66 -50.70
CA ILE A 87 3.83 -6.45 -52.06
C ILE A 87 4.66 -5.17 -52.03
N TYR A 88 5.99 -5.30 -52.03
CA TYR A 88 6.87 -4.18 -52.36
C TYR A 88 6.78 -3.95 -53.87
N LEU A 89 5.95 -2.98 -54.27
CA LEU A 89 6.02 -2.39 -55.61
C LEU A 89 7.33 -1.60 -55.68
N LEU A 90 8.42 -2.28 -56.05
CA LEU A 90 9.62 -1.61 -56.53
C LEU A 90 9.22 -0.93 -57.83
N GLU A 91 8.89 0.36 -57.74
CA GLU A 91 8.70 1.21 -58.93
C GLU A 91 9.94 1.07 -59.81
N PRO A 92 9.79 0.70 -61.10
CA PRO A 92 10.92 0.68 -62.01
C PRO A 92 11.44 2.12 -62.12
N LYS A 93 12.70 2.29 -61.71
CA LYS A 93 13.43 3.55 -61.80
C LYS A 93 13.62 3.90 -63.28
N GLU A 94 12.67 4.62 -63.87
CA GLU A 94 12.86 5.28 -65.16
C GLU A 94 13.90 6.39 -64.98
N VAL A 95 15.17 6.05 -65.16
CA VAL A 95 16.25 7.03 -65.24
C VAL A 95 16.29 7.60 -66.66
N ALA A 96 15.63 8.74 -66.86
CA ALA A 96 15.87 9.55 -68.04
C ALA A 96 17.34 10.00 -68.05
N LYS A 97 18.11 9.58 -69.07
CA LYS A 97 19.48 10.04 -69.29
C LYS A 97 19.42 11.50 -69.74
N VAL A 98 19.65 12.43 -68.81
CA VAL A 98 19.89 13.84 -69.14
C VAL A 98 21.29 13.93 -69.76
N LEU A 99 21.34 14.31 -71.04
CA LEU A 99 22.55 14.80 -71.70
C LEU A 99 22.89 16.15 -71.05
N GLN A 100 23.98 16.19 -70.27
CA GLN A 100 24.56 17.45 -69.82
C GLN A 100 25.37 18.07 -70.98
N PRO A 101 25.35 19.41 -71.15
CA PRO A 101 26.07 20.11 -72.22
C PRO A 101 27.59 20.05 -72.07
#